data_AF-A0A7V9KAD1-F1
#
_entry.id   AF-A0A7V9KAD1-F1
#
_cell.length_a   1.000
_cell.length_b   1.000
_cell.length_c   1.000
_cell.angle_alpha   90.00
_cell.angle_beta   90.00
_cell.angle_gamma   90.00
#
_symmetry.space_group_name_H-M   'P 1'
#
loop_
_entity.id
_entity.type
_entity.pdbx_description
1 polymer ?
#
loop_
_entity_poly.entity_id
_entity_poly.type
_entity_poly.pdbx_seq_one_letter_code
_entity_poly.pdbx_strand_id
1 'polypeptide(L)'
;IADGGYALLDPKLLLLGLGVALLSSAIPYSLELEALRHLPTRVFGVLMSLEPAVAALVGLLVLGELLDLRAVAAIGLVTTAAAGASLFGGRKQV
;
A
#
# COMPACT_ATOMS: atom_id res chain seq x y z
N ILE A 1 16.45 12.37 16.43
CA ILE A 1 15.17 12.95 15.93
C ILE A 1 14.92 14.39 16.44
N ALA A 2 15.94 15.17 16.80
CA ALA A 2 15.78 16.53 17.34
C ALA A 2 16.59 17.60 16.58
N ASP A 3 16.90 17.39 15.29
CA ASP A 3 17.64 18.36 14.45
C ASP A 3 16.72 19.36 13.71
N GLY A 4 15.40 19.19 13.77
CA GLY A 4 14.46 19.95 12.93
C GLY A 4 14.21 21.41 13.34
N GLY A 5 14.58 21.82 14.56
CA GLY A 5 14.49 23.20 15.05
C GLY A 5 13.23 23.99 14.63
N TYR A 6 13.37 25.29 14.40
CA TYR A 6 12.32 26.15 13.86
C TYR A 6 11.94 25.84 12.39
N ALA A 7 12.72 25.00 11.69
CA ALA A 7 12.40 24.60 10.32
C ALA A 7 11.13 23.72 10.25
N LEU A 8 10.81 22.96 11.31
CA LEU A 8 9.54 22.22 11.40
C LEU A 8 8.30 23.14 11.45
N LEU A 9 8.48 24.39 11.87
CA LEU A 9 7.42 25.41 11.91
C LEU A 9 7.32 26.20 10.59
N ASP A 10 8.13 25.86 9.58
CA ASP A 10 8.01 26.48 8.26
C ASP A 10 6.61 26.14 7.68
N PRO A 11 5.78 27.15 7.35
CA PRO A 11 4.45 26.94 6.80
C PRO A 11 4.44 26.07 5.54
N LYS A 12 5.50 26.12 4.72
CA LYS A 12 5.62 25.27 3.53
C LYS A 12 5.81 23.81 3.89
N LEU A 13 6.65 23.50 4.88
CA LEU A 13 6.88 22.12 5.31
C LEU A 13 5.63 21.55 5.99
N LEU A 14 4.90 22.36 6.75
CA LEU A 14 3.60 21.99 7.31
C LEU A 14 2.56 21.71 6.21
N LEU A 15 2.47 22.54 5.18
CA LEU A 15 1.56 22.32 4.05
C LEU A 15 1.93 21.05 3.25
N LEU A 16 3.20 20.84 2.97
CA LEU A 16 3.69 19.63 2.29
C LEU A 16 3.43 18.37 3.13
N GLY A 17 3.78 18.41 4.42
CA GLY A 17 3.54 17.30 5.35
C GLY A 17 2.06 16.98 5.50
N LEU A 18 1.19 18.01 5.55
CA LEU A 18 -0.25 17.84 5.56
C LEU A 18 -0.75 17.22 4.25
N GLY A 19 -0.25 17.68 3.10
CA GLY A 19 -0.55 17.09 1.80
C GLY A 19 -0.18 15.60 1.74
N VAL A 20 1.04 15.25 2.16
CA VAL A 20 1.51 13.85 2.22
C VAL A 20 0.65 13.03 3.17
N ALA A 21 0.34 13.52 4.38
CA ALA A 21 -0.49 12.82 5.36
C ALA A 21 -1.91 12.55 4.84
N LEU A 22 -2.52 13.53 4.16
CA LEU A 22 -3.84 13.38 3.57
C LEU A 22 -3.83 12.37 2.43
N LEU A 23 -2.89 12.51 1.49
CA LEU A 23 -2.81 11.66 0.30
C LEU A 23 -2.40 10.22 0.65
N SER A 24 -1.54 10.02 1.66
CA SER A 24 -0.98 8.70 2.01
C SER A 24 -1.80 7.92 3.03
N SER A 25 -2.60 8.57 3.87
CA SER A 25 -3.41 7.87 4.89
C SER A 25 -4.87 8.27 4.86
N ALA A 26 -5.19 9.57 4.97
CA ALA A 26 -6.57 9.98 5.21
C ALA A 26 -7.50 9.62 4.03
N ILE A 27 -7.05 9.88 2.80
CA ILE A 27 -7.78 9.56 1.57
C ILE A 27 -7.83 8.04 1.34
N PRO A 28 -6.70 7.30 1.29
CA PRO A 28 -6.76 5.86 1.05
C PRO A 28 -7.57 5.12 2.11
N TYR A 29 -7.46 5.50 3.39
CA TYR A 29 -8.26 4.89 4.46
C TYR A 29 -9.76 5.20 4.31
N SER A 30 -10.12 6.42 3.91
CA SER A 30 -11.52 6.75 3.63
C SER A 30 -12.07 5.91 2.47
N LEU A 31 -11.27 5.71 1.42
CA LEU A 31 -11.64 4.87 0.27
C LEU A 31 -11.75 3.40 0.66
N GLU A 32 -10.89 2.89 1.54
CA GLU A 32 -11.01 1.52 2.07
C GLU A 32 -12.32 1.32 2.84
N LEU A 33 -12.65 2.26 3.73
CA LEU A 33 -13.89 2.20 4.50
C LEU A 33 -15.12 2.30 3.59
N GLU A 34 -15.06 3.15 2.56
CA GLU A 34 -16.14 3.28 1.59
C GLU A 34 -16.27 2.04 0.70
N ALA A 35 -15.14 1.43 0.32
CA ALA A 35 -15.08 0.17 -0.42
C ALA A 35 -15.65 -0.98 0.39
N LEU A 36 -15.37 -1.06 1.70
CA LEU A 36 -15.98 -2.03 2.60
C LEU A 36 -17.51 -1.87 2.73
N ARG A 37 -18.03 -0.65 2.55
CA ARG A 37 -19.47 -0.38 2.56
C ARG A 37 -20.17 -0.77 1.26
N HIS A 38 -19.45 -0.79 0.14
CA HIS A 38 -20.03 -1.01 -1.19
C HIS A 38 -19.64 -2.34 -1.86
N LEU A 39 -18.54 -2.97 -1.46
CA LEU A 39 -18.03 -4.21 -2.04
C LEU A 39 -18.19 -5.39 -1.09
N PRO A 40 -18.49 -6.60 -1.59
CA PRO A 40 -18.40 -7.82 -0.81
C PRO A 40 -16.97 -8.02 -0.29
N THR A 41 -16.82 -8.46 0.96
CA THR A 41 -15.53 -8.64 1.66
C THR A 41 -14.50 -9.45 0.87
N ARG A 42 -14.95 -10.37 0.01
CA ARG A 42 -14.09 -11.14 -0.89
C ARG A 42 -13.39 -10.26 -1.93
N VAL A 43 -14.10 -9.31 -2.56
CA VAL A 43 -13.52 -8.45 -3.60
C VAL A 43 -12.50 -7.48 -2.98
N PHE A 44 -12.83 -6.93 -1.81
CA PHE A 44 -11.91 -6.10 -1.03
C PHE A 44 -10.64 -6.86 -0.62
N GLY A 45 -10.79 -8.10 -0.13
CA GLY A 45 -9.65 -8.96 0.22
C GLY A 45 -8.71 -9.26 -0.96
N VAL A 46 -9.25 -9.42 -2.17
CA VAL A 46 -8.42 -9.59 -3.38
C VAL A 46 -7.68 -8.29 -3.73
N LEU A 47 -8.35 -7.14 -3.65
CA LEU A 47 -7.72 -5.82 -3.87
C LEU A 47 -6.60 -5.54 -2.86
N MET A 48 -6.82 -5.84 -1.58
CA MET A 48 -5.79 -5.72 -0.54
C MET A 48 -4.60 -6.67 -0.79
N SER A 49 -4.85 -7.88 -1.31
CA SER A 49 -3.78 -8.82 -1.63
C SER A 49 -2.88 -8.37 -2.79
N LEU A 50 -3.36 -7.42 -3.62
CA LEU A 50 -2.61 -6.82 -4.74
C LEU A 50 -1.70 -5.67 -4.30
N GLU A 51 -1.89 -5.13 -3.09
CA GLU A 51 -1.10 -4.02 -2.54
C GLU A 51 0.42 -4.26 -2.58
N PRO A 52 0.97 -5.45 -2.24
CA PRO A 52 2.41 -5.70 -2.31
C PRO A 52 2.97 -5.63 -3.72
N ALA A 53 2.19 -6.06 -4.72
CA ALA A 53 2.61 -6.03 -6.11
C ALA A 53 2.63 -4.60 -6.65
N VAL A 54 1.60 -3.81 -6.31
CA VAL A 54 1.52 -2.39 -6.69
C VAL A 54 2.63 -1.59 -5.99
N ALA A 55 2.85 -1.81 -4.69
CA ALA A 55 3.92 -1.17 -3.93
C ALA A 55 5.31 -1.46 -4.54
N ALA A 56 5.58 -2.71 -4.92
CA ALA A 56 6.80 -3.09 -5.60
C ALA A 56 6.98 -2.41 -6.97
N LEU A 57 5.91 -2.34 -7.77
CA LEU A 57 5.95 -1.65 -9.07
C LEU A 57 6.20 -0.15 -8.92
N VAL A 58 5.55 0.50 -7.96
CA VAL A 58 5.75 1.91 -7.67
C VAL A 58 7.17 2.16 -7.15
N GLY A 59 7.69 1.31 -6.26
CA GLY A 59 9.09 1.40 -5.81
C GLY A 59 10.10 1.26 -6.97
N LEU A 60 9.88 0.30 -7.87
CA LEU A 60 10.72 0.13 -9.06
C LEU A 60 10.66 1.35 -9.99
N LEU A 61 9.45 1.83 -10.32
CA LEU A 61 9.23 2.87 -11.32
C LEU A 61 9.54 4.29 -10.82
N VAL A 62 9.22 4.59 -9.56
CA VAL A 62 9.34 5.95 -9.00
C VAL A 62 10.66 6.14 -8.28
N LEU A 63 11.14 5.14 -7.52
CA LEU A 63 12.41 5.25 -6.78
C LEU A 63 13.60 4.70 -7.57
N GLY A 64 13.37 3.87 -8.61
CA GLY A 64 14.45 3.28 -9.41
C GLY A 64 15.27 2.25 -8.64
N GLU A 65 14.72 1.66 -7.58
CA GLU A 65 15.45 0.70 -6.76
C GLU A 65 15.83 -0.55 -7.58
N LEU A 66 17.13 -0.85 -7.65
CA LEU A 66 17.62 -2.13 -8.15
C LEU A 66 17.25 -3.19 -7.11
N LEU A 67 16.11 -3.86 -7.33
CA LEU A 67 15.68 -4.91 -6.43
C LEU A 67 16.74 -6.01 -6.37
N ASP A 68 17.34 -6.16 -5.18
CA ASP A 68 18.19 -7.30 -4.86
C ASP A 68 17.44 -8.60 -5.18
N LEU A 69 18.16 -9.64 -5.60
CA LEU A 69 17.55 -10.90 -6.05
C LEU A 69 16.65 -11.51 -4.97
N ARG A 70 16.96 -11.25 -3.70
CA ARG A 70 16.17 -11.62 -2.53
C ARG A 70 14.85 -10.84 -2.42
N ALA A 71 14.85 -9.56 -2.74
CA ALA A 71 13.64 -8.72 -2.74
C ALA A 71 12.68 -9.16 -3.86
N VAL A 72 13.21 -9.43 -5.06
CA VAL A 72 12.42 -9.99 -6.17
C VAL A 72 11.82 -11.33 -5.79
N ALA A 73 12.59 -12.23 -5.17
CA ALA A 73 12.09 -13.52 -4.70
C ALA A 73 11.00 -13.37 -3.61
N ALA A 74 11.18 -12.45 -2.66
CA ALA A 74 10.19 -12.17 -1.63
C ALA A 74 8.88 -11.63 -2.21
N ILE A 75 8.97 -10.66 -3.13
CA ILE A 75 7.80 -10.13 -3.84
C ILE A 75 7.14 -11.25 -4.64
N GLY A 76 7.91 -12.04 -5.39
CA GLY A 76 7.40 -13.19 -6.12
C GLY A 76 6.62 -14.15 -5.24
N LEU A 77 7.18 -14.56 -4.09
CA LEU A 77 6.52 -15.44 -3.12
C LEU A 77 5.21 -14.85 -2.58
N VAL A 78 5.24 -13.59 -2.13
CA VAL A 78 4.05 -12.91 -1.58
C VAL A 78 2.97 -12.73 -2.65
N THR A 79 3.36 -12.34 -3.86
CA THR A 79 2.42 -12.16 -4.99
C THR A 79 1.81 -13.49 -5.42
N THR A 80 2.59 -14.57 -5.44
CA THR A 80 2.09 -15.91 -5.77
C THR A 80 1.17 -16.45 -4.68
N ALA A 81 1.50 -16.22 -3.41
CA ALA A 81 0.63 -16.55 -2.28
C ALA A 81 -0.68 -15.76 -2.30
N ALA A 82 -0.63 -14.46 -2.62
CA ALA A 82 -1.79 -13.59 -2.79
C ALA A 82 -2.69 -14.06 -3.95
N ALA A 83 -2.10 -14.38 -5.11
CA ALA A 83 -2.81 -14.97 -6.23
C ALA A 83 -3.44 -16.32 -5.86
N GLY A 84 -2.72 -17.15 -5.11
CA GLY A 84 -3.23 -18.41 -4.56
C GLY A 84 -4.41 -18.19 -3.61
N ALA A 85 -4.32 -17.27 -2.65
CA ALA A 85 -5.42 -16.93 -1.75
C ALA A 85 -6.65 -16.42 -2.52
N SER A 86 -6.43 -15.63 -3.58
CA SER A 86 -7.49 -15.10 -4.45
C SER A 86 -8.19 -16.19 -5.27
N LEU A 87 -7.42 -17.14 -5.83
CA LEU A 87 -7.93 -18.24 -6.66
C LEU A 87 -8.54 -19.39 -5.83
N PHE A 88 -7.95 -19.71 -4.67
CA PHE A 88 -8.35 -20.85 -3.83
C PHE A 88 -9.24 -20.47 -2.64
N GLY A 89 -9.29 -19.19 -2.23
CA GLY A 89 -10.26 -18.66 -1.24
C GLY A 89 -11.72 -18.77 -1.69
N GLY A 90 -11.93 -19.21 -2.92
CA GLY A 90 -13.17 -19.70 -3.53
C GLY A 90 -13.86 -20.86 -2.80
N ARG A 91 -13.10 -21.78 -2.21
CA ARG A 91 -13.59 -23.10 -1.78
C ARG A 91 -13.73 -23.21 -0.26
N LYS A 92 -14.99 -23.15 0.19
CA LYS A 92 -15.52 -23.47 1.53
C LYS A 92 -15.07 -22.56 2.69
N GLN A 93 -15.87 -21.53 2.95
CA GLN A 93 -16.39 -21.31 4.29
C GLN A 93 -17.82 -21.85 4.29
N VAL A 94 -18.00 -23.13 4.65
CA VAL A 94 -19.29 -23.73 5.00
C VAL A 94 -19.22 -24.00 6.49
#